data_AF-A0A0N1ARH9-F1
#
_entry.id   AF-A0A0N1ARH9-F1
#
_cell.length_a   1.000
_cell.length_b   1.000
_cell.length_c   1.000
_cell.angle_alpha   90.00
_cell.angle_beta   90.00
_cell.angle_gamma   90.00
#
_symmetry.space_group_name_H-M   'P 1'
#
loop_
_entity.id
_entity.type
_entity.pdbx_description
1 polymer ?
#
loop_
_entity_poly.entity_id
_entity_poly.type
_entity_poly.pdbx_seq_one_letter_code
_entity_poly.pdbx_strand_id
1 'polypeptide(L)'
;MMTNETRIRLGALFALTLGAAAPASAVDWPAGFSKCADEGGTCRVGATPRQVSFGVKDRWVIRTLSGNVPCTVATFGSDPNPTLREKCAVGP
;
A
#
# COMPACT_ATOMS: atom_id res chain seq x y z
N MET A 1 11.65 -65.95 16.94
CA MET A 1 12.39 -65.63 15.70
C MET A 1 12.76 -64.15 15.75
N MET A 2 13.95 -63.78 16.21
CA MET A 2 15.18 -63.64 15.39
C MET A 2 14.93 -62.74 14.16
N THR A 3 15.60 -61.62 13.87
CA THR A 3 16.73 -60.87 14.43
C THR A 3 16.80 -59.55 13.61
N ASN A 4 17.59 -58.56 14.06
CA ASN A 4 18.53 -57.79 13.21
C ASN A 4 18.26 -56.29 12.93
N GLU A 5 18.78 -55.48 13.85
CA GLU A 5 19.62 -54.28 13.67
C GLU A 5 19.89 -53.77 12.23
N THR A 6 19.76 -52.46 11.98
CA THR A 6 20.82 -51.66 11.34
C THR A 6 20.66 -50.19 11.73
N ARG A 7 21.76 -49.65 12.27
CA ARG A 7 21.93 -48.29 12.77
C ARG A 7 22.14 -47.32 11.61
N ILE A 8 21.33 -46.27 11.50
CA ILE A 8 21.62 -45.11 10.65
C ILE A 8 21.55 -43.86 11.53
N ARG A 9 22.72 -43.31 11.86
CA ARG A 9 22.87 -41.97 12.41
C ARG A 9 22.99 -41.00 11.24
N LEU A 10 22.23 -39.91 11.24
CA LEU A 10 22.48 -38.59 10.60
C LEU A 10 21.16 -37.80 10.82
N GLY A 11 21.10 -36.85 11.75
CA GLY A 11 21.54 -35.48 11.51
C GLY A 11 20.32 -34.66 11.05
N ALA A 12 19.84 -33.78 11.91
CA ALA A 12 18.55 -33.08 11.82
C ALA A 12 18.21 -32.54 10.41
N LEU A 13 17.03 -32.94 9.91
CA LEU A 13 16.40 -32.36 8.73
C LEU A 13 16.05 -30.90 9.04
N PHE A 14 16.72 -29.97 8.34
CA PHE A 14 16.36 -28.56 8.28
C PHE A 14 14.93 -28.44 7.74
N ALA A 15 13.98 -28.15 8.62
CA ALA A 15 12.61 -27.85 8.22
C ALA A 15 12.60 -26.51 7.49
N LEU A 16 12.52 -26.54 6.16
CA LEU A 16 12.25 -25.37 5.33
C LEU A 16 10.82 -24.89 5.62
N THR A 17 10.68 -23.89 6.48
CA THR A 17 9.41 -23.21 6.71
C THR A 17 9.07 -22.38 5.48
N LEU A 18 8.08 -22.84 4.69
CA LEU A 18 7.49 -22.06 3.61
C LEU A 18 6.79 -20.83 4.23
N GLY A 19 7.44 -19.67 4.15
CA GLY A 19 6.79 -18.39 4.42
C GLY A 19 5.78 -18.08 3.31
N ALA A 20 4.49 -18.05 3.64
CA ALA A 20 3.45 -17.57 2.74
C ALA A 20 3.62 -16.05 2.54
N ALA A 21 4.10 -15.63 1.37
CA ALA A 21 4.04 -14.24 0.97
C ALA A 21 2.57 -13.88 0.70
N ALA A 22 1.95 -13.10 1.59
CA ALA A 22 0.64 -12.52 1.32
C ALA A 22 0.71 -11.63 0.06
N PRO A 23 -0.36 -11.56 -0.75
CA PRO A 23 -0.37 -10.64 -1.88
C PRO A 23 -0.28 -9.22 -1.33
N ALA A 24 0.82 -8.53 -1.63
CA ALA A 24 0.84 -7.08 -1.56
C ALA A 24 -0.08 -6.58 -2.67
N SER A 25 -1.36 -6.37 -2.34
CA SER A 25 -2.24 -5.61 -3.22
C SER A 25 -1.55 -4.28 -3.48
N ALA A 26 -1.26 -3.98 -4.74
CA ALA A 26 -0.75 -2.67 -5.11
C ALA A 26 -1.83 -1.65 -4.75
N VAL A 27 -1.61 -0.91 -3.67
CA VAL A 27 -2.52 0.15 -3.25
C VAL A 27 -2.10 1.42 -3.98
N ASP A 28 -3.08 2.16 -4.50
CA ASP A 28 -2.85 3.39 -5.27
C ASP A 28 -2.34 4.57 -4.43
N TRP A 29 -2.17 4.43 -3.12
CA TRP A 29 -1.81 5.50 -2.18
C TRP A 29 -0.81 5.00 -1.12
N PRO A 30 -0.11 5.91 -0.41
CA PRO A 30 0.90 5.54 0.58
C PRO A 30 0.33 4.64 1.68
N ALA A 31 1.20 3.83 2.30
CA ALA A 31 0.81 2.99 3.42
C ALA A 31 0.18 3.81 4.56
N GLY A 32 -0.94 3.33 5.11
CA GLY A 32 -1.70 4.01 6.16
C GLY A 32 -2.69 5.05 5.67
N PHE A 33 -2.67 5.41 4.37
CA PHE A 33 -3.68 6.29 3.80
C PHE A 33 -4.95 5.50 3.46
N SER A 34 -6.08 6.20 3.40
CA SER A 34 -7.38 5.66 2.97
C SER A 34 -7.91 6.46 1.80
N LYS A 35 -8.33 5.77 0.72
CA LYS A 35 -8.95 6.43 -0.45
C LYS A 35 -10.09 7.33 -0.01
N CYS A 36 -10.15 8.53 -0.57
CA CYS A 36 -11.26 9.45 -0.38
C CYS A 36 -11.92 9.91 -1.68
N ALA A 37 -11.19 9.95 -2.81
CA ALA A 37 -11.75 10.35 -4.09
C ALA A 37 -10.95 9.77 -5.27
N ASP A 38 -11.64 9.59 -6.39
CA ASP A 38 -11.01 9.45 -7.71
C ASP A 38 -10.69 10.85 -8.27
N GLU A 39 -9.73 10.96 -9.20
CA GLU A 39 -9.42 12.21 -9.90
C GLU A 39 -10.68 12.88 -10.47
N GLY A 40 -10.78 14.20 -10.26
CA GLY A 40 -11.96 15.02 -10.57
C GLY A 40 -13.03 15.02 -9.48
N GLY A 41 -12.96 14.12 -8.50
CA GLY A 41 -13.86 14.07 -7.35
C GLY A 41 -13.48 15.04 -6.22
N THR A 42 -14.21 14.94 -5.10
CA THR A 42 -13.98 15.76 -3.90
C THR A 42 -13.64 14.88 -2.70
N CYS A 43 -12.46 15.09 -2.12
CA CYS A 43 -11.99 14.42 -0.91
C CYS A 43 -12.44 15.21 0.33
N ARG A 44 -13.18 14.57 1.24
CA ARG A 44 -13.63 15.19 2.49
C ARG A 44 -12.61 14.92 3.61
N VAL A 45 -11.72 15.87 3.85
CA VAL A 45 -10.63 15.72 4.83
C VAL A 45 -11.10 16.02 6.26
N GLY A 46 -12.08 16.93 6.39
CA GLY A 46 -12.56 17.44 7.67
C GLY A 46 -11.89 18.75 8.07
N ALA A 47 -12.29 19.33 9.20
CA ALA A 47 -11.81 20.64 9.64
C ALA A 47 -10.32 20.66 10.02
N THR A 48 -9.83 19.56 10.58
CA THR A 48 -8.42 19.42 10.97
C THR A 48 -7.55 19.15 9.74
N PRO A 49 -6.46 19.91 9.52
CA PRO A 49 -5.53 19.64 8.44
C PRO A 49 -4.89 18.25 8.56
N ARG A 50 -4.91 17.48 7.47
CA ARG A 50 -4.29 16.16 7.38
C ARG A 50 -3.51 16.04 6.08
N GLN A 51 -2.62 15.06 6.02
CA GLN A 51 -1.96 14.73 4.77
C GLN A 51 -2.98 14.14 3.79
N VAL A 52 -2.91 14.61 2.55
CA VAL A 52 -3.67 14.06 1.42
C VAL A 52 -2.68 13.74 0.32
N SER A 53 -2.74 12.53 -0.21
CA SER A 53 -1.96 12.14 -1.39
C SER A 53 -2.78 12.36 -2.66
N PHE A 54 -2.11 12.64 -3.76
CA PHE A 54 -2.61 12.63 -5.12
C PHE A 54 -1.63 11.85 -5.98
N GLY A 55 -2.05 10.72 -6.53
CA GLY A 55 -1.18 9.85 -7.32
C GLY A 55 -1.65 8.39 -7.34
N VAL A 56 -0.92 7.54 -8.07
CA VAL A 56 -1.04 6.06 -8.09
C VAL A 56 0.34 5.40 -8.21
N LYS A 57 0.39 4.07 -8.01
CA LYS A 57 1.58 3.21 -8.28
C LYS A 57 2.90 3.79 -7.75
N ASP A 58 2.95 4.08 -6.46
CA ASP A 58 4.15 4.58 -5.75
C ASP A 58 4.67 5.96 -6.20
N ARG A 59 3.86 6.73 -6.94
CA ARG A 59 4.16 8.11 -7.33
C ARG A 59 3.05 9.03 -6.86
N TRP A 60 3.35 9.86 -5.87
CA TRP A 60 2.37 10.74 -5.25
C TRP A 60 2.92 12.14 -4.96
N VAL A 61 2.03 13.13 -5.07
CA VAL A 61 2.19 14.44 -4.44
C VAL A 61 1.43 14.41 -3.12
N ILE A 62 2.07 14.81 -2.02
CA ILE A 62 1.43 14.88 -0.70
C ILE A 62 1.35 16.34 -0.25
N ARG A 63 0.18 16.74 0.24
CA ARG A 63 -0.11 18.09 0.75
C ARG A 63 -0.83 17.98 2.09
N THR A 64 -0.64 18.96 2.98
CA THR A 64 -1.45 19.09 4.19
C THR A 64 -2.63 20.01 3.90
N LEU A 65 -3.84 19.46 3.90
CA LEU A 65 -5.07 20.14 3.47
C LEU A 65 -6.19 19.90 4.48
N SER A 66 -7.22 20.74 4.44
CA SER A 66 -8.45 20.59 5.24
C SER A 66 -9.69 20.93 4.40
N GLY A 67 -10.87 20.60 4.92
CA GLY A 67 -12.16 20.87 4.29
C GLY A 67 -12.51 19.90 3.16
N ASN A 68 -13.22 20.41 2.16
CA ASN A 68 -13.54 19.70 0.93
C ASN A 68 -12.45 20.02 -0.11
N VAL A 69 -11.64 19.03 -0.44
CA VAL A 69 -10.47 19.18 -1.31
C VAL A 69 -10.79 18.61 -2.69
N PRO A 70 -10.75 19.40 -3.77
CA PRO A 70 -10.86 18.87 -5.13
C PRO A 70 -9.67 17.96 -5.44
N CYS A 71 -9.93 16.73 -5.88
CA CYS A 71 -8.90 15.78 -6.26
C CYS A 71 -8.40 16.04 -7.69
N THR A 72 -7.62 17.10 -7.88
CA THR A 72 -7.20 17.55 -9.20
C THR A 72 -5.73 17.99 -9.21
N VAL A 73 -5.11 17.94 -10.39
CA VAL A 73 -3.76 18.46 -10.61
C VAL A 73 -3.62 19.92 -10.14
N ALA A 74 -4.65 20.75 -10.33
CA ALA A 74 -4.64 22.16 -9.89
C ALA A 74 -4.50 22.30 -8.37
N THR A 75 -5.12 21.42 -7.59
CA THR A 75 -5.02 21.41 -6.13
C THR A 75 -3.62 21.01 -5.66
N PHE A 76 -2.99 20.04 -6.34
CA PHE A 76 -1.72 19.47 -5.92
C PHE A 76 -0.50 20.13 -6.59
N GLY A 77 -0.71 20.87 -7.68
CA GLY A 77 0.30 21.65 -8.41
C GLY A 77 1.07 20.87 -9.48
N SER A 78 0.99 19.54 -9.49
CA SER A 78 1.65 18.70 -10.49
C SER A 78 0.98 17.33 -10.59
N ASP A 79 1.04 16.76 -11.78
CA ASP A 79 0.60 15.39 -12.07
C ASP A 79 1.81 14.43 -11.95
N PRO A 80 1.83 13.52 -10.96
CA PRO A 80 2.92 12.55 -10.82
C PRO A 80 2.85 11.39 -11.83
N ASN A 81 1.70 11.14 -12.49
CA ASN A 81 1.52 10.07 -13.47
C ASN A 81 0.66 10.54 -14.68
N PRO A 82 1.25 11.23 -15.68
CA PRO A 82 0.51 11.86 -16.78
C PRO A 82 -0.25 10.89 -17.72
N THR A 83 -0.08 9.59 -17.56
CA THR A 83 -0.75 8.56 -18.36
C THR A 83 -1.76 7.74 -17.57
N LEU A 84 -1.90 7.99 -16.27
CA LEU A 84 -2.77 7.23 -15.36
C LEU A 84 -3.77 8.16 -14.69
N ARG A 85 -4.94 7.62 -14.35
CA ARG A 85 -5.96 8.34 -13.59
C ARG A 85 -5.62 8.31 -12.12
N GLU A 86 -5.55 9.49 -11.53
CA GLU A 86 -5.06 9.65 -10.16
C GLU A 86 -6.12 9.32 -9.11
N LYS A 87 -5.65 9.07 -7.89
CA LYS A 87 -6.48 8.86 -6.70
C LYS A 87 -6.06 9.83 -5.61
N CYS A 88 -7.04 10.29 -4.83
CA CYS A 88 -6.78 10.96 -3.57
C CYS A 88 -7.03 10.03 -2.40
N ALA A 89 -6.15 10.11 -1.40
CA ALA A 89 -6.30 9.41 -0.14
C ALA A 89 -5.91 10.32 1.03
N VAL A 90 -6.56 10.15 2.18
CA VAL A 90 -6.26 10.88 3.41
C VAL A 90 -5.38 10.01 4.30
N GLY A 91 -4.29 10.58 4.80
CA GLY A 91 -3.37 9.94 5.74
C GLY A 91 -3.99 9.76 7.13
N PRO A 92 -3.33 9.02 8.03
CA PRO A 92 -3.78 8.80 9.40
C PRO A 92 -3.97 10.13 10.16
#